data_AF-A0A8H4TQE9-F1
#
_entry.id   AF-A0A8H4TQE9-F1
#
_cell.length_a   1.000
_cell.length_b   1.000
_cell.length_c   1.000
_cell.angle_alpha   90.00
_cell.angle_beta   90.00
_cell.angle_gamma   90.00
#
_symmetry.space_group_name_H-M   'P 1'
#
loop_
_entity.id
_entity.type
_entity.pdbx_description
1 polymer ?
#
loop_
_entity_poly.entity_id
_entity_poly.type
_entity_poly.pdbx_seq_one_letter_code
_entity_poly.pdbx_strand_id
1 'polypeptide(L)'
;MGRKGGQTTSNALAVQVDGEGKVKYDAIARRGHSDNRIVHASFKDLIPLRQRVDMGEISLDRPSQEEVAEQMEKTKDALAKLVTGAVAAQKPKNVRGGQRPDPTFVRYTPANQMGDTSKKNDRIMKIMERQQDPLEPPKFKHKKIPRGPPSPPPPVMHSPPRKLTAEDQEAWKIPPPVSNWKNPKVR
;
A
#
# COMPACT_ATOMS: atom_id res chain seq x y z
N MET A 1 -2.04 -34.13 -13.72
CA MET A 1 -3.24 -34.47 -12.92
C MET A 1 -4.38 -33.56 -13.35
N GLY A 2 -5.38 -34.09 -14.05
CA GLY A 2 -6.51 -33.31 -14.54
C GLY A 2 -7.75 -34.18 -14.63
N ARG A 3 -8.40 -34.43 -13.48
CA ARG A 3 -9.76 -35.00 -13.50
C ARG A 3 -10.72 -33.90 -13.93
N LYS A 4 -11.11 -33.91 -15.21
CA LYS A 4 -12.27 -33.13 -15.67
C LYS A 4 -13.51 -33.73 -15.00
N GLY A 5 -14.15 -32.98 -14.09
CA GLY A 5 -15.35 -33.42 -13.36
C GLY A 5 -15.52 -32.85 -11.94
N GLY A 6 -14.49 -32.23 -11.36
CA GLY A 6 -14.64 -31.47 -10.11
C GLY A 6 -15.25 -30.08 -10.34
N GLN A 7 -15.86 -29.48 -9.31
CA GLN A 7 -16.33 -28.08 -9.35
C GLN A 7 -15.22 -27.19 -9.91
N THR A 8 -15.50 -26.53 -11.04
CA THR A 8 -14.53 -25.74 -11.81
C THR A 8 -14.16 -24.42 -11.16
N THR A 9 -14.89 -24.01 -10.13
CA THR A 9 -14.68 -22.76 -9.40
C THR A 9 -14.52 -23.07 -7.92
N SER A 10 -13.44 -22.58 -7.33
CA SER A 10 -13.19 -22.67 -5.89
C SER A 10 -12.71 -21.31 -5.38
N ASN A 11 -13.19 -20.90 -4.22
CA ASN A 11 -12.79 -19.64 -3.57
C ASN A 11 -11.50 -19.78 -2.76
N ALA A 12 -10.85 -20.95 -2.81
CA ALA A 12 -9.63 -21.23 -2.08
C ALA A 12 -8.42 -20.64 -2.83
N LEU A 13 -7.49 -20.03 -2.08
CA LEU A 13 -6.21 -19.64 -2.65
C LEU A 13 -5.43 -20.91 -3.03
N ALA A 14 -4.82 -20.92 -4.21
CA ALA A 14 -3.98 -22.04 -4.63
C ALA A 14 -2.80 -22.22 -3.67
N VAL A 15 -2.55 -23.46 -3.25
CA VAL A 15 -1.40 -23.80 -2.40
C VAL A 15 -0.13 -23.60 -3.21
N GLN A 16 0.69 -22.64 -2.79
CA GLN A 16 1.98 -22.35 -3.42
C GLN A 16 3.12 -23.02 -2.64
N VAL A 17 4.19 -23.35 -3.35
CA VAL A 17 5.40 -23.97 -2.80
C VAL A 17 6.59 -23.06 -3.11
N ASP A 18 7.58 -23.02 -2.21
CA ASP A 18 8.85 -22.30 -2.42
C ASP A 18 9.90 -23.13 -3.16
N GLY A 19 11.04 -22.50 -3.44
CA GLY A 19 12.17 -23.18 -4.09
C GLY A 19 12.80 -24.30 -3.25
N GLU A 20 12.54 -24.31 -1.93
CA GLU A 20 12.99 -25.36 -1.01
C GLU A 20 11.97 -26.52 -0.91
N GLY A 21 10.81 -26.42 -1.55
CA GLY A 21 9.75 -27.43 -1.49
C GLY A 21 8.79 -27.30 -0.29
N LYS A 22 8.88 -26.23 0.50
CA LYS A 22 7.98 -25.95 1.63
C LYS A 22 6.74 -25.18 1.15
N VAL A 23 5.62 -25.43 1.81
CA VAL A 23 4.35 -24.75 1.53
C VAL A 23 4.44 -23.28 1.97
N LYS A 24 4.12 -22.36 1.05
CA LYS A 24 4.12 -20.91 1.29
C LYS A 24 2.86 -20.46 2.03
N TYR A 25 2.82 -20.66 3.34
CA TYR A 25 1.76 -20.08 4.19
C TYR A 25 1.79 -18.54 4.25
N ASP A 26 2.94 -17.93 3.92
CA ASP A 26 3.09 -16.47 3.81
C ASP A 26 2.16 -15.84 2.75
N ALA A 27 1.70 -16.61 1.75
CA ALA A 27 0.71 -16.14 0.78
C ALA A 27 -0.60 -15.66 1.44
N ILE A 28 -0.93 -16.18 2.63
CA ILE A 28 -2.08 -15.73 3.43
C ILE A 28 -1.80 -14.35 4.04
N ALA A 29 -0.61 -14.15 4.62
CA ALA A 29 -0.22 -12.90 5.26
C ALA A 29 0.00 -11.76 4.25
N ARG A 30 0.44 -12.09 3.03
CA ARG A 30 0.64 -11.11 1.95
C ARG A 30 -0.65 -10.70 1.23
N ARG A 31 -1.77 -11.35 1.51
CA ARG A 31 -3.04 -11.07 0.82
C ARG A 31 -3.44 -9.60 0.99
N GLY A 32 -3.57 -8.87 -0.13
CA GLY A 32 -3.91 -7.45 -0.14
C GLY A 32 -2.69 -6.51 -0.13
N HIS A 33 -1.48 -7.05 -0.06
CA HIS A 33 -0.24 -6.32 -0.33
C HIS A 33 0.23 -6.56 -1.77
N SER A 34 1.18 -5.74 -2.22
CA SER A 34 1.88 -5.99 -3.48
C SER A 34 2.89 -7.13 -3.32
N ASP A 35 3.21 -7.82 -4.41
CA ASP A 35 4.14 -8.96 -4.40
C ASP A 35 5.56 -8.59 -3.91
N ASN A 36 5.95 -7.32 -4.13
CA ASN A 36 7.24 -6.77 -3.70
C ASN A 36 7.26 -6.28 -2.23
N ARG A 37 6.12 -6.32 -1.52
CA ARG A 37 6.10 -5.92 -0.11
C ARG A 37 6.72 -7.05 0.73
N ILE A 38 7.78 -6.70 1.47
CA ILE A 38 8.39 -7.62 2.43
C ILE A 38 7.47 -7.77 3.64
N VAL A 39 7.06 -9.00 3.92
CA VAL A 39 6.26 -9.40 5.09
C VAL A 39 7.02 -10.51 5.81
N HIS A 40 7.26 -10.32 7.10
CA HIS A 40 7.88 -11.35 7.95
C HIS A 40 6.77 -12.24 8.52
N ALA A 41 6.80 -13.52 8.16
CA ALA A 41 5.77 -14.49 8.55
C ALA A 41 6.37 -15.82 9.03
N SER A 42 7.69 -15.99 8.92
CA SER A 42 8.36 -17.26 9.19
C SER A 42 9.16 -17.22 10.49
N PHE A 43 9.33 -18.37 11.16
CA PHE A 43 10.21 -18.42 12.34
C PHE A 43 11.66 -18.05 12.00
N LYS A 44 12.10 -18.27 10.76
CA LYS A 44 13.43 -17.80 10.28
C LYS A 44 13.59 -16.29 10.51
N ASP A 45 12.50 -15.50 10.44
CA ASP A 45 12.52 -14.06 10.65
C ASP A 45 12.81 -13.65 12.11
N LEU A 46 12.52 -14.52 13.09
CA LEU A 46 12.80 -14.29 14.52
C LEU A 46 14.26 -14.59 14.89
N ILE A 47 14.95 -15.38 14.08
CA ILE A 47 16.34 -15.77 14.35
C ILE A 47 17.25 -14.57 14.05
N PRO A 48 18.15 -14.17 14.98
CA PRO A 48 19.13 -13.12 14.73
C PRO A 48 19.94 -13.39 13.47
N LEU A 49 20.19 -12.36 12.65
CA LEU A 49 20.88 -12.50 11.35
C LEU A 49 22.22 -13.25 11.45
N ARG A 50 22.98 -13.02 12.53
CA ARG A 50 24.27 -13.69 12.80
C ARG A 50 24.18 -15.21 13.01
N GLN A 51 22.99 -15.70 13.35
CA GLN A 51 22.73 -17.12 13.64
C GLN A 51 21.95 -17.80 12.51
N ARG A 52 21.62 -17.09 11.43
CA ARG A 52 20.90 -17.66 10.29
C ARG A 52 21.86 -18.47 9.43
N VAL A 53 21.46 -19.70 9.11
CA VAL A 53 22.23 -20.62 8.26
C VAL A 53 22.32 -20.13 6.81
N ASP A 54 21.31 -19.35 6.37
CA ASP A 54 21.16 -18.90 4.98
C ASP A 54 21.96 -17.62 4.68
N MET A 55 22.51 -16.94 5.70
CA MET A 55 23.17 -15.64 5.55
C MET A 55 24.69 -15.80 5.59
N GLY A 56 25.35 -15.40 4.50
CA GLY A 56 26.81 -15.31 4.43
C GLY A 56 27.34 -14.05 5.13
N GLU A 57 28.23 -13.31 4.47
CA GLU A 57 28.76 -12.07 5.01
C GLU A 57 27.66 -11.00 5.13
N ILE A 58 27.45 -10.50 6.36
CA ILE A 58 26.42 -9.49 6.64
C ILE A 58 27.01 -8.12 6.37
N SER A 59 26.70 -7.54 5.20
CA SER A 59 27.02 -6.13 4.94
C SER A 59 26.07 -5.23 5.73
N LEU A 60 26.64 -4.38 6.58
CA LEU A 60 25.94 -3.32 7.31
C LEU A 60 26.35 -1.93 6.82
N ASP A 61 27.08 -1.88 5.71
CA ASP A 61 27.61 -0.64 5.17
C ASP A 61 26.49 0.21 4.60
N ARG A 62 26.64 1.51 4.76
CA ARG A 62 25.76 2.45 4.09
C ARG A 62 25.98 2.33 2.57
N PRO A 63 24.91 2.42 1.75
CA PRO A 63 25.05 2.53 0.30
C PRO A 63 26.00 3.65 -0.11
N SER A 64 26.54 3.57 -1.33
CA SER A 64 27.54 4.52 -1.83
C SER A 64 27.01 5.96 -1.81
N GLN A 65 27.91 6.94 -1.71
CA GLN A 65 27.50 8.35 -1.70
C GLN A 65 26.77 8.76 -2.98
N GLU A 66 27.16 8.16 -4.11
CA GLU A 66 26.52 8.39 -5.42
C GLU A 66 25.07 7.89 -5.43
N GLU A 67 24.82 6.67 -4.97
CA GLU A 67 23.45 6.12 -4.87
C GLU A 67 22.58 6.95 -3.93
N VAL A 68 23.14 7.39 -2.81
CA VAL A 68 22.43 8.28 -1.87
C VAL A 68 22.07 9.60 -2.53
N ALA A 69 22.99 10.20 -3.30
CA ALA A 69 22.73 11.45 -4.03
C ALA A 69 21.67 11.27 -5.12
N GLU A 70 21.72 10.16 -5.87
CA GLU A 70 20.69 9.84 -6.86
C GLU A 70 19.30 9.68 -6.24
N GLN A 71 19.20 8.94 -5.14
CA GLN A 71 17.93 8.76 -4.44
C GLN A 71 17.44 10.08 -3.82
N MET A 72 18.35 10.93 -3.35
CA MET A 72 18.02 12.27 -2.86
C MET A 72 17.38 13.12 -3.96
N GLU A 73 17.97 13.20 -5.16
CA GLU A 73 17.39 13.99 -6.25
C GLU A 73 16.07 13.38 -6.74
N LYS A 74 15.97 12.05 -6.88
CA LYS A 74 14.72 11.36 -7.25
C LYS A 74 13.58 11.66 -6.25
N THR A 75 13.87 11.61 -4.95
CA THR A 75 12.87 11.88 -3.90
C THR A 75 12.51 13.36 -3.82
N LYS A 76 13.49 14.25 -3.95
CA LYS A 76 13.29 15.71 -4.01
C LYS A 76 12.40 16.11 -5.18
N ASP A 77 12.62 15.56 -6.37
CA ASP A 77 11.78 15.82 -7.55
C ASP A 77 10.35 15.32 -7.37
N ALA A 78 10.18 14.14 -6.76
CA ALA A 78 8.85 13.60 -6.46
C ALA A 78 8.10 14.48 -5.44
N LEU A 79 8.79 14.93 -4.38
CA LEU A 79 8.20 15.82 -3.38
C LEU A 79 7.90 17.20 -3.97
N ALA A 80 8.77 17.74 -4.82
CA ALA A 80 8.54 19.01 -5.51
C ALA A 80 7.25 18.95 -6.34
N LYS A 81 7.00 17.86 -7.09
CA LYS A 81 5.75 17.67 -7.86
C LYS A 81 4.50 17.65 -6.99
N LEU A 82 4.57 17.03 -5.81
CA LEU A 82 3.43 17.02 -4.87
C LEU A 82 3.18 18.41 -4.27
N VAL A 83 4.25 19.11 -3.90
CA VAL A 83 4.17 20.46 -3.32
C VAL A 83 3.66 21.46 -4.35
N THR A 84 4.12 21.41 -5.61
CA THR A 84 3.62 22.32 -6.66
C THR A 84 2.12 22.14 -6.90
N GLY A 85 1.62 20.90 -6.89
CA GLY A 85 0.18 20.61 -6.97
C GLY A 85 -0.61 21.18 -5.80
N ALA A 86 -0.12 20.99 -4.56
CA ALA A 86 -0.75 21.53 -3.36
C ALA A 86 -0.78 23.06 -3.34
N VAL A 87 0.34 23.70 -3.70
CA VAL A 87 0.46 25.17 -3.78
C VAL A 87 -0.42 25.75 -4.88
N ALA A 88 -0.53 25.07 -6.03
CA ALA A 88 -1.40 25.51 -7.12
C ALA A 88 -2.88 25.50 -6.72
N ALA A 89 -3.32 24.54 -5.90
CA ALA A 89 -4.69 24.46 -5.42
C ALA A 89 -5.02 25.53 -4.35
N GLN A 90 -4.03 25.95 -3.55
CA GLN A 90 -4.21 27.00 -2.54
C GLN A 90 -4.25 28.42 -3.13
N LYS A 91 -3.56 28.65 -4.25
CA LYS A 91 -3.53 29.96 -4.89
C LYS A 91 -4.88 30.24 -5.57
N PRO A 92 -5.48 31.43 -5.37
CA PRO A 92 -6.68 31.82 -6.10
C PRO A 92 -6.38 31.83 -7.61
N LYS A 93 -7.32 31.34 -8.42
CA LYS A 93 -7.24 31.38 -9.88
C LYS A 93 -7.34 32.82 -10.37
N ASN A 94 -6.26 33.59 -10.26
CA ASN A 94 -6.16 34.86 -10.96
C ASN A 94 -6.15 34.56 -12.47
N VAL A 95 -6.91 35.34 -13.24
CA VAL A 95 -7.07 35.17 -14.70
C VAL A 95 -5.71 35.25 -15.38
N ARG A 96 -5.04 34.11 -15.52
CA ARG A 96 -3.85 33.96 -16.35
C ARG A 96 -4.34 33.56 -17.74
N GLY A 97 -4.09 34.41 -18.73
CA GLY A 97 -4.39 34.12 -20.13
C GLY A 97 -3.86 32.75 -20.52
N GLY A 98 -4.74 31.90 -21.04
CA GLY A 98 -4.47 30.48 -21.23
C GLY A 98 -3.40 30.24 -22.28
N GLN A 99 -2.26 29.69 -21.86
CA GLN A 99 -1.48 28.84 -22.75
C GLN A 99 -2.29 27.55 -22.93
N ARG A 100 -2.87 27.36 -24.12
CA ARG A 100 -3.46 26.07 -24.49
C ARG A 100 -2.30 25.10 -24.69
N PRO A 101 -2.24 23.98 -23.96
CA PRO A 101 -1.24 22.96 -24.24
C PRO A 101 -1.45 22.40 -25.64
N ASP A 102 -0.34 22.06 -26.29
CA ASP A 102 -0.37 21.44 -27.62
C ASP A 102 -1.13 20.10 -27.59
N PRO A 103 -1.82 19.74 -28.68
CA PRO A 103 -2.58 18.50 -28.74
C PRO A 103 -1.66 17.28 -28.61
N THR A 104 -2.03 16.34 -27.74
CA THR A 104 -1.29 15.09 -27.57
C THR A 104 -1.86 14.01 -28.48
N PHE A 105 -1.02 13.37 -29.29
CA PHE A 105 -1.42 12.23 -30.12
C PHE A 105 -1.07 10.92 -29.43
N VAL A 106 -2.05 10.05 -29.24
CA VAL A 106 -1.87 8.74 -28.61
C VAL A 106 -2.28 7.64 -29.58
N ARG A 107 -1.41 6.65 -29.79
CA ARG A 107 -1.74 5.44 -30.54
C ARG A 107 -2.41 4.43 -29.61
N TYR A 108 -3.61 4.01 -29.99
CA TYR A 108 -4.40 3.03 -29.27
C TYR A 108 -4.60 1.78 -30.11
N THR A 109 -4.13 0.66 -29.58
CA THR A 109 -4.39 -0.67 -30.13
C THR A 109 -5.59 -1.27 -29.40
N PRO A 110 -6.74 -1.45 -30.07
CA PRO A 110 -7.91 -2.02 -29.43
C PRO A 110 -7.68 -3.50 -29.08
N ALA A 111 -7.96 -3.88 -27.83
CA ALA A 111 -8.10 -5.28 -27.47
C ALA A 111 -9.41 -5.85 -28.06
N ASN A 112 -9.46 -7.16 -28.34
CA ASN A 112 -10.63 -7.83 -28.91
C ASN A 112 -11.90 -7.48 -28.14
N GLN A 113 -12.80 -6.73 -28.78
CA GLN A 113 -14.10 -6.39 -28.21
C GLN A 113 -15.11 -7.44 -28.66
N MET A 114 -15.80 -8.06 -27.71
CA MET A 114 -17.03 -8.83 -27.94
C MET A 114 -16.95 -9.93 -29.01
N GLY A 115 -15.94 -10.81 -28.93
CA GLY A 115 -15.85 -12.01 -29.78
C GLY A 115 -15.47 -11.76 -31.24
N ASP A 116 -15.27 -10.50 -31.66
CA ASP A 116 -14.75 -10.16 -32.98
C ASP A 116 -13.22 -10.35 -32.97
N THR A 117 -12.76 -11.45 -33.57
CA THR A 117 -11.33 -11.83 -33.69
C THR A 117 -10.65 -11.22 -34.92
N SER A 118 -11.30 -10.30 -35.65
CA SER A 118 -10.68 -9.63 -36.77
C SER A 118 -9.52 -8.73 -36.30
N LYS A 119 -8.42 -8.71 -37.07
CA LYS A 119 -7.30 -7.80 -36.80
C LYS A 119 -7.77 -6.36 -37.05
N LYS A 120 -7.97 -5.60 -35.97
CA LYS A 120 -8.34 -4.18 -36.05
C LYS A 120 -7.10 -3.31 -36.18
N ASN A 121 -7.17 -2.30 -37.02
CA ASN A 121 -6.09 -1.33 -37.20
C ASN A 121 -5.92 -0.46 -35.95
N ASP A 122 -4.69 -0.06 -35.68
CA ASP A 122 -4.37 0.92 -34.65
C ASP A 122 -5.08 2.26 -34.92
N ARG A 123 -5.57 2.90 -33.85
CA ARG A 123 -6.24 4.20 -33.92
C ARG A 123 -5.31 5.27 -33.36
N ILE A 124 -5.14 6.38 -34.08
CA ILE A 124 -4.43 7.54 -33.57
C ILE A 124 -5.46 8.54 -33.05
N MET A 125 -5.47 8.78 -31.74
CA MET A 125 -6.38 9.73 -31.09
C MET A 125 -5.65 11.05 -30.83
N LYS A 126 -6.32 12.16 -31.15
CA LYS A 126 -5.87 13.50 -30.80
C LYS A 126 -6.59 13.93 -29.52
N ILE A 127 -5.86 14.01 -28.42
CA ILE A 127 -6.37 14.45 -27.11
C ILE A 127 -6.11 15.96 -26.98
N MET A 128 -7.19 16.70 -26.72
CA MET A 128 -7.14 18.14 -26.44
C MET A 128 -7.80 18.42 -25.09
N GLU A 129 -7.21 19.34 -24.32
CA GLU A 129 -7.81 19.84 -23.10
C GLU A 129 -8.99 20.76 -23.46
N ARG A 130 -10.16 20.52 -22.84
CA ARG A 130 -11.32 21.40 -23.01
C ARG A 130 -11.06 22.72 -22.30
N GLN A 131 -11.27 23.83 -23.01
CA GLN A 131 -11.17 25.16 -22.41
C GLN A 131 -12.13 25.29 -21.21
N GLN A 132 -11.56 25.61 -20.04
CA GLN A 132 -12.32 25.88 -18.82
C GLN A 132 -12.55 27.39 -18.67
N ASP A 133 -13.76 27.76 -18.25
CA ASP A 133 -14.09 29.16 -17.92
C ASP A 133 -13.37 29.56 -16.62
N PRO A 134 -12.55 30.62 -16.61
CA PRO A 134 -11.86 31.08 -15.41
C PRO A 134 -12.79 31.57 -14.29
N LEU A 135 -14.05 31.94 -14.61
CA LEU A 135 -15.03 32.42 -13.65
C LEU A 135 -16.02 31.34 -13.19
N GLU A 136 -15.87 30.10 -13.66
CA GLU A 136 -16.73 28.99 -13.26
C GLU A 136 -16.43 28.58 -11.80
N PRO A 137 -17.44 28.59 -10.90
CA PRO A 137 -17.25 28.17 -9.52
C PRO A 137 -17.03 26.64 -9.40
N PRO A 138 -16.52 26.14 -8.26
CA PRO A 138 -16.34 24.70 -8.04
C PRO A 138 -17.65 23.89 -8.22
N LYS A 139 -17.61 22.84 -9.04
CA LYS A 139 -18.80 22.05 -9.43
C LYS A 139 -19.35 21.11 -8.35
N PHE A 140 -18.51 20.67 -7.42
CA PHE A 140 -18.83 19.56 -6.50
C PHE A 140 -18.74 19.99 -5.04
N LYS A 141 -19.63 19.42 -4.20
CA LYS A 141 -19.62 19.63 -2.75
C LYS A 141 -18.63 18.67 -2.06
N HIS A 142 -18.13 19.06 -0.90
CA HIS A 142 -17.29 18.18 -0.07
C HIS A 142 -18.12 17.05 0.55
N LYS A 143 -17.69 15.80 0.33
CA LYS A 143 -18.33 14.60 0.92
C LYS A 143 -17.39 13.96 1.95
N LYS A 144 -17.88 13.77 3.17
CA LYS A 144 -17.15 13.03 4.22
C LYS A 144 -17.42 11.54 4.08
N ILE A 145 -16.36 10.76 3.88
CA ILE A 145 -16.43 9.30 3.73
C ILE A 145 -15.72 8.71 4.97
N PRO A 146 -16.24 7.62 5.57
CA PRO A 146 -15.51 6.91 6.62
C PRO A 146 -14.15 6.43 6.09
N ARG A 147 -13.17 6.28 6.97
CA ARG A 147 -11.88 5.73 6.55
C ARG A 147 -12.10 4.31 6.02
N GLY A 148 -11.43 4.00 4.90
CA GLY A 148 -11.40 2.65 4.37
C GLY A 148 -10.75 1.67 5.36
N PRO A 149 -10.88 0.35 5.11
CA PRO A 149 -10.18 -0.63 5.92
C PRO A 149 -8.67 -0.35 5.90
N PRO A 150 -7.96 -0.62 7.01
CA PRO A 150 -6.50 -0.52 7.02
C PRO A 150 -5.88 -1.56 6.08
N SER A 151 -4.59 -1.44 5.85
CA SER A 151 -3.82 -2.54 5.25
C SER A 151 -4.00 -3.83 6.08
N PRO A 152 -3.89 -5.01 5.47
CA PRO A 152 -3.95 -6.28 6.19
C PRO A 152 -3.02 -6.26 7.42
N PRO A 153 -3.44 -6.84 8.56
CA PRO A 153 -2.60 -6.86 9.74
C PRO A 153 -1.35 -7.71 9.50
N PRO A 154 -0.15 -7.21 9.84
CA PRO A 154 1.07 -8.00 9.73
C PRO A 154 1.09 -9.13 10.77
N PRO A 155 1.79 -10.25 10.51
CA PRO A 155 2.01 -11.29 11.51
C PRO A 155 2.73 -10.73 12.74
N VAL A 156 2.29 -11.15 13.92
CA VAL A 156 2.86 -10.69 15.19
C VAL A 156 3.98 -11.64 15.61
N MET A 157 5.22 -11.15 15.57
CA MET A 157 6.44 -11.93 15.81
C MET A 157 6.93 -11.75 17.25
N HIS A 158 6.16 -12.23 18.22
CA HIS A 158 6.55 -12.21 19.63
C HIS A 158 7.50 -13.36 19.98
N SER A 159 8.30 -13.15 21.02
CA SER A 159 8.92 -14.27 21.74
C SER A 159 7.83 -15.15 22.36
N PRO A 160 8.13 -16.42 22.69
CA PRO A 160 7.20 -17.25 23.45
C PRO A 160 6.68 -16.51 24.69
N PRO A 161 5.36 -16.61 25.00
CA PRO A 161 4.78 -15.90 26.13
C PRO A 161 5.45 -16.35 27.43
N ARG A 162 5.86 -15.39 28.24
CA ARG A 162 6.39 -15.66 29.58
C ARG A 162 5.25 -16.15 30.46
N LYS A 163 5.53 -17.14 31.31
CA LYS A 163 4.55 -17.61 32.30
C LYS A 163 4.32 -16.52 33.34
N LEU A 164 3.06 -16.13 33.54
CA LEU A 164 2.66 -15.17 34.57
C LEU A 164 2.41 -15.91 35.89
N THR A 165 2.88 -15.35 37.01
CA THR A 165 2.53 -15.85 38.35
C THR A 165 1.29 -15.15 38.89
N ALA A 166 0.58 -15.79 39.82
CA ALA A 166 -0.58 -15.17 40.48
C ALA A 166 -0.17 -13.92 41.28
N GLU A 167 0.99 -13.96 41.92
CA GLU A 167 1.56 -12.84 42.67
C GLU A 167 1.82 -11.63 41.77
N ASP A 168 2.40 -11.82 40.57
CA ASP A 168 2.58 -10.74 39.60
C ASP A 168 1.22 -10.12 39.25
N GLN A 169 0.22 -10.95 38.94
CA GLN A 169 -1.10 -10.47 38.55
C GLN A 169 -1.78 -9.65 39.66
N GLU A 170 -1.65 -10.06 40.91
CA GLU A 170 -2.16 -9.33 42.07
C GLU A 170 -1.43 -8.00 42.29
N ALA A 171 -0.10 -7.99 42.14
CA ALA A 171 0.70 -6.77 42.24
C ALA A 171 0.30 -5.70 41.19
N TRP A 172 -0.19 -6.14 40.03
CA TRP A 172 -0.70 -5.25 38.97
C TRP A 172 -2.19 -4.91 39.11
N LYS A 173 -2.87 -5.35 40.17
CA LYS A 173 -4.28 -5.01 40.41
C LYS A 173 -4.41 -3.58 40.94
N ILE A 174 -4.72 -2.65 40.03
CA ILE A 174 -4.91 -1.24 40.38
C ILE A 174 -6.28 -1.05 41.05
N PRO A 175 -6.35 -0.47 42.26
CA PRO A 175 -7.62 -0.17 42.92
C PRO A 175 -8.40 0.91 42.15
N PRO A 176 -9.74 0.88 42.20
CA PRO A 176 -10.56 1.88 41.53
C PRO A 176 -10.24 3.29 42.07
N PRO A 177 -10.08 4.30 41.19
CA PRO A 177 -9.83 5.66 41.65
C PRO A 177 -11.09 6.24 42.29
N VAL A 178 -10.99 6.62 43.56
CA VAL A 178 -12.04 7.37 44.25
C VAL A 178 -11.62 8.85 44.28
N SER A 179 -12.37 9.70 43.58
CA SER A 179 -12.09 11.14 43.51
C SER A 179 -12.97 11.92 44.48
N ASN A 180 -12.38 12.84 45.23
CA ASN A 180 -13.10 13.77 46.11
C ASN A 180 -13.86 14.88 45.34
N TRP A 181 -13.66 14.98 44.02
CA TRP A 181 -14.20 16.07 43.20
C TRP A 181 -15.19 15.61 42.14
N LYS A 182 -15.00 14.41 41.57
CA LYS A 182 -15.84 13.90 40.47
C LYS A 182 -16.44 12.56 40.83
N ASN A 183 -17.76 12.53 40.93
CA ASN A 183 -18.55 11.29 41.04
C ASN A 183 -19.65 11.25 39.95
N PRO A 184 -19.29 10.89 38.70
CA PRO A 184 -20.19 11.02 37.54
C PRO A 184 -21.29 9.96 37.49
N LYS A 185 -21.25 8.92 38.33
CA LYS A 185 -22.22 7.80 38.32
C LYS A 185 -23.33 7.90 39.36
N VAL A 186 -23.31 8.88 40.27
CA VAL A 186 -24.43 9.13 41.20
C VAL A 186 -25.48 10.00 40.48
N ARG A 187 -26.32 9.35 39.68
CA ARG A 187 -27.63 9.80 39.24
C ARG A 187 -28.51 8.59 38.99
#